data_AF-H5XMH8-F1
#
_entry.id   AF-H5XMH8-F1
#
_cell.length_a   1.000
_cell.length_b   1.000
_cell.length_c   1.000
_cell.angle_alpha   90.00
_cell.angle_beta   90.00
_cell.angle_gamma   90.00
#
_symmetry.space_group_name_H-M   'P 1'
#
loop_
_entity.id
_entity.type
_entity.pdbx_description
1 polymer ?
#
loop_
_entity_poly.entity_id
_entity_poly.type
_entity_poly.pdbx_seq_one_letter_code
_entity_poly.pdbx_strand_id
1 'polypeptide(L)' 'MILRDRELLVRMSKVNRCLGIVVAEAMARQHDGGLPPQPLREIGQALRSLADDLITRAEEIESRLAIEVAPQC' A
#
# COMPACT_ATOMS: atom_id res chain seq x y z
N MET A 1 12.96 3.36 -14.21
CA MET A 1 12.15 3.61 -13.00
C MET A 1 12.26 5.08 -12.64
N ILE A 2 11.16 5.82 -12.69
CA ILE A 2 11.16 7.25 -12.35
C ILE A 2 11.15 7.43 -10.82
N LEU A 3 11.46 8.63 -10.31
CA LEU A 3 11.58 8.90 -8.86
C LEU A 3 10.36 8.41 -8.06
N ARG A 4 9.16 8.74 -8.53
CA ARG A 4 7.88 8.35 -7.89
C ARG A 4 7.69 6.84 -7.75
N ASP A 5 8.09 6.05 -8.74
CA ASP A 5 8.02 4.59 -8.66
C ASP A 5 8.95 4.06 -7.56
N ARG A 6 10.15 4.65 -7.44
CA ARG A 6 11.12 4.27 -6.39
C ARG A 6 10.56 4.57 -5.00
N GLU A 7 9.96 5.74 -4.82
CA GLU A 7 9.34 6.16 -3.56
C GLU A 7 8.21 5.21 -3.16
N LEU A 8 7.37 4.82 -4.12
CA LEU A 8 6.28 3.88 -3.91
C LEU A 8 6.79 2.50 -3.45
N LEU A 9 7.84 1.99 -4.11
CA LEU A 9 8.47 0.73 -3.71
C LEU A 9 9.17 0.81 -2.35
N VAL A 10 9.80 1.95 -2.02
CA VAL A 10 10.37 2.18 -0.69
C VAL A 10 9.28 2.18 0.37
N ARG A 11 8.15 2.84 0.10
CA ARG A 11 6.99 2.86 1.01
C ARG A 11 6.41 1.45 1.19
N MET A 12 6.24 0.69 0.12
CA MET A 12 5.82 -0.72 0.17
C MET A 12 6.79 -1.57 0.98
N SER A 13 8.09 -1.40 0.78
CA SER A 13 9.13 -2.11 1.52
C SER A 13 9.11 -1.79 3.02
N LYS A 14 8.83 -0.53 3.40
CA LYS A 14 8.63 -0.12 4.80
C LYS A 14 7.41 -0.79 5.41
N VAL A 15 6.26 -0.76 4.71
CA VAL A 15 5.03 -1.41 5.18
C VAL A 15 5.25 -2.92 5.36
N ASN A 16 5.86 -3.59 4.39
CA ASN A 16 6.16 -5.03 4.47
C ASN A 16 7.04 -5.39 5.67
N ARG A 17 8.08 -4.58 5.95
CA ARG A 17 8.96 -4.80 7.12
C ARG A 17 8.21 -4.60 8.45
N CYS A 18 7.33 -3.62 8.53
CA CYS A 18 6.64 -3.30 9.78
C CYS A 18 5.42 -4.19 10.05
N LEU A 19 4.78 -4.73 9.00
CA LEU A 19 3.50 -5.44 9.13
C LEU A 19 3.59 -6.64 10.09
N GLY A 20 4.65 -7.45 10.01
CA GLY A 20 4.84 -8.60 10.90
C GLY A 20 4.95 -8.20 12.37
N ILE A 21 5.65 -7.10 12.66
CA ILE A 21 5.80 -6.56 14.03
C ILE A 21 4.44 -6.12 14.56
N VAL A 22 3.69 -5.35 13.77
CA VAL A 22 2.40 -4.82 14.19
C VAL A 22 1.37 -5.94 14.40
N VAL A 23 1.36 -6.97 13.56
CA VAL A 23 0.51 -8.15 13.73
C VAL A 23 0.87 -8.89 15.02
N ALA A 24 2.16 -9.10 15.29
CA ALA A 24 2.62 -9.74 16.53
C ALA A 24 2.22 -8.93 17.78
N GLU A 25 2.34 -7.60 17.75
CA GLU A 25 1.88 -6.74 18.83
C GLU A 25 0.36 -6.80 19.04
N ALA A 26 -0.41 -6.83 17.95
CA ALA A 26 -1.86 -6.96 18.02
C ALA A 26 -2.29 -8.31 18.62
N MET A 27 -1.55 -9.38 18.31
CA MET A 27 -1.76 -10.70 18.92
C MET A 27 -1.38 -10.70 20.42
N ALA A 28 -0.26 -10.07 20.79
CA ALA A 28 0.16 -9.98 22.19
C ALA A 28 -0.80 -9.16 23.06
N ARG A 29 -1.52 -8.20 22.46
CA ARG A 29 -2.52 -7.36 23.13
C ARG A 29 -3.94 -7.91 23.04
N GLN A 30 -4.11 -9.17 22.63
CA GLN A 30 -5.42 -9.81 22.65
C GLN A 30 -5.98 -9.83 24.08
N HIS A 31 -7.26 -9.52 24.19
CA HIS A 31 -8.00 -9.61 25.44
C HIS A 31 -9.27 -10.42 25.18
N ASP A 32 -9.52 -11.43 26.01
CA ASP A 32 -10.61 -12.40 25.85
C ASP A 32 -10.68 -13.06 24.46
N GLY A 33 -9.53 -13.23 23.80
CA GLY A 33 -9.44 -13.78 22.43
C GLY A 33 -9.81 -12.79 21.32
N GLY A 34 -10.19 -11.56 21.66
CA GLY A 34 -10.46 -10.47 20.71
C GLY A 34 -9.20 -9.67 20.38
N LEU A 35 -9.07 -9.25 19.11
CA LEU A 35 -8.05 -8.30 18.68
C LEU A 35 -8.49 -6.86 19.02
N PRO A 36 -7.57 -5.98 19.44
CA PRO A 36 -7.90 -4.61 19.76
C PRO A 36 -8.32 -3.84 18.49
N PRO A 37 -9.49 -3.17 18.48
CA PRO A 37 -10.06 -2.60 17.26
C PRO A 37 -9.27 -1.40 16.72
N GLN A 38 -8.63 -0.63 17.59
CA GLN A 38 -7.91 0.58 17.18
C GLN A 38 -6.62 0.26 16.38
N PRO A 39 -5.72 -0.63 16.84
CA PRO A 39 -4.60 -1.10 16.02
C PRO A 39 -5.04 -1.70 14.67
N LEU A 40 -6.13 -2.48 14.65
CA LEU A 40 -6.66 -3.02 13.39
C LEU A 40 -7.09 -1.91 12.41
N ARG A 41 -7.72 -0.85 12.91
CA ARG A 41 -8.12 0.29 12.10
C ARG A 41 -6.91 1.02 11.52
N GLU A 42 -5.87 1.24 12.32
CA GLU A 42 -4.64 1.92 11.88
C GLU A 42 -3.90 1.12 10.81
N ILE A 43 -3.77 -0.20 11.00
CA ILE A 43 -3.19 -1.11 9.99
C ILE A 43 -4.00 -1.03 8.70
N GLY A 44 -5.31 -1.19 8.79
CA GLY A 44 -6.20 -1.17 7.63
C GLY A 44 -6.13 0.14 6.86
N GLN A 45 -6.08 1.27 7.55
CA GLN A 45 -5.94 2.59 6.92
C GLN A 45 -4.59 2.76 6.20
N ALA A 46 -3.49 2.32 6.82
CA ALA A 46 -2.17 2.39 6.21
C ALA A 46 -2.07 1.51 4.95
N LEU A 47 -2.62 0.29 5.01
CA LEU A 47 -2.68 -0.63 3.87
C LEU A 47 -3.54 -0.08 2.74
N ARG A 48 -4.74 0.45 3.06
CA ARG A 48 -5.63 1.06 2.07
C ARG A 48 -4.94 2.22 1.35
N SER A 49 -4.31 3.14 2.09
CA SER A 49 -3.60 4.26 1.46
C SER A 49 -2.46 3.82 0.54
N LEU A 50 -1.70 2.78 0.90
CA LEU A 50 -0.66 2.25 0.01
C LEU A 50 -1.27 1.58 -1.24
N ALA A 51 -2.38 0.85 -1.07
CA ALA A 51 -3.07 0.20 -2.18
C ALA A 51 -3.63 1.24 -3.18
N ASP A 52 -4.26 2.30 -2.67
CA ASP A 52 -4.77 3.40 -3.49
C ASP A 52 -3.65 4.04 -4.33
N ASP A 53 -2.50 4.35 -3.71
CA ASP A 53 -1.35 4.91 -4.42
C ASP A 53 -0.80 3.97 -5.53
N LEU A 54 -0.78 2.65 -5.27
CA LEU A 54 -0.35 1.64 -6.23
C LEU A 54 -1.30 1.56 -7.43
N ILE A 55 -2.61 1.54 -7.17
CA ILE A 55 -3.64 1.48 -8.21
C ILE A 55 -3.60 2.75 -9.07
N THR A 56 -3.62 3.93 -8.45
CA THR A 56 -3.50 5.20 -9.17
C THR A 56 -2.24 5.24 -10.04
N ARG A 57 -1.11 4.74 -9.53
CA ARG A 57 0.12 4.71 -10.32
C ARG A 57 0.03 3.76 -11.51
N ALA A 58 -0.64 2.61 -11.36
CA ALA A 58 -0.87 1.67 -12.46
C ALA A 58 -1.76 2.30 -13.55
N GLU A 59 -2.87 2.93 -13.16
CA GLU A 59 -3.77 3.65 -14.08
C GLU A 59 -3.03 4.76 -14.86
N GLU A 60 -2.15 5.51 -14.20
CA GLU A 60 -1.30 6.51 -14.87
C GLU A 60 -0.35 5.89 -15.91
N ILE A 61 0.19 4.69 -15.62
CA ILE A 61 1.08 3.99 -16.55
C ILE A 61 0.28 3.50 -17.75
N GLU A 62 -0.86 2.87 -17.52
CA GLU A 62 -1.77 2.39 -18.58
C GLU A 62 -2.24 3.54 -19.47
N SER A 63 -2.63 4.68 -18.89
CA SER A 63 -3.05 5.85 -19.64
C SER A 63 -1.95 6.40 -20.56
N ARG A 64 -0.69 6.43 -20.11
CA ARG A 64 0.44 6.86 -20.94
C ARG A 64 0.68 5.92 -22.11
N LEU A 65 0.64 4.61 -21.85
CA LEU A 65 0.81 3.60 -22.90
C LEU A 65 -0.32 3.69 -23.94
N ALA A 66 -1.56 3.94 -23.52
CA ALA A 66 -2.68 4.13 -24.44
C ALA A 66 -2.50 5.35 -25.37
N ILE A 67 -1.92 6.45 -24.86
CA ILE A 67 -1.62 7.65 -25.66
C ILE A 67 -0.49 7.37 -26.67
N GLU A 68 0.54 6.63 -26.27
CA GLU A 68 1.67 6.30 -27.16
C GLU A 68 1.29 5.35 -28.30
N VAL A 69 0.27 4.52 -28.12
CA VAL A 69 -0.21 3.55 -29.12
C VAL A 69 -1.26 4.14 -30.06
N ALA A 70 -1.89 5.26 -29.70
CA ALA A 70 -2.82 5.95 -30.59
C ALA A 70 -2.05 6.59 -31.77
N PRO A 71 -2.39 6.30 -33.03
CA PRO A 71 -1.74 6.95 -34.17
C PRO A 71 -2.00 8.45 -34.07
N GLN A 72 -0.93 9.24 -34.24
CA GLN A 72 -1.02 10.69 -34.37
C GLN A 72 -1.81 10.97 -35.65
N CYS A 73 -3.10 11.26 -35.50
CA CYS A 73 -3.94 11.74 -36.59
C CYS A 73 -3.49 13.12 -37.07
#